data_AF-A0A2A9E1A3-F1
#
_entry.id   AF-A0A2A9E1A3-F1
#
_cell.length_a   1.000
_cell.length_b   1.000
_cell.length_c   1.000
_cell.angle_alpha   90.00
_cell.angle_beta   90.00
_cell.angle_gamma   90.00
#
_symmetry.space_group_name_H-M   'P 1'
#
loop_
_entity.id
_entity.type
_entity.pdbx_description
1 polymer ?
#
loop_
_entity_poly.entity_id
_entity_poly.type
_entity_poly.pdbx_seq_one_letter_code
_entity_poly.pdbx_strand_id
1 'polypeptide(L)'
;MSYPPNDPQQPWQHGNPQSNQPQGNEPQQPYGQQPEPPQQPYGQQPQQPEPQQPYRQQPQQPTGPQQPYQQQQPQQPYQQSTGSQQSYGQPQQQPQAPQQPAATNPYPQTPGEQQPTGPQHPYTQQPDYGAQQTQVYPPQNTEAYPAGGGGQPPQKKKKSMVGWIAGGSALLLIIIAGVVGFAIGNAAHAPENQVTAYLDLLKAGKAEQALKDSGVKVEKGDVLLTDEAYKAADDRISKYSISSTEVSGDSATVTASISQGGETYEQDFSLSKAGKDMVFFDKWKLDAPKLGEVSYSVVGPQNAKVAVNGVTVAAEPGESAALRALPGTYSIAMSEDQGVFQAEGVSTTVLGFGNEAEEAPELTVTLSEEGVTAAEEAVTAFLDECEASTEMAPDGCPNFASDRGTKKVEDIVWTIDPRPEFSVGEYDGSGWAVTTDQMGEADLSATVTWPDDRVEKNVSLENPIDISVDGAVTFGEDGTATFEWDEF
;
A
#
# COMPACT_ATOMS: atom_id res chain seq x y z
N MET A 1 37.75 -56.02 -6.17
CA MET A 1 36.40 -56.02 -5.57
C MET A 1 35.55 -55.18 -6.52
N SER A 2 35.02 -55.69 -7.64
CA SER A 2 33.83 -56.56 -7.78
C SER A 2 32.62 -55.90 -7.09
N TYR A 3 31.50 -55.47 -7.71
CA TYR A 3 30.91 -55.46 -9.06
C TYR A 3 29.83 -54.33 -9.02
N PRO A 4 29.26 -53.86 -10.16
CA PRO A 4 27.95 -54.41 -10.52
C PRO A 4 27.82 -54.68 -12.04
N PRO A 5 26.97 -55.64 -12.41
CA PRO A 5 26.30 -55.60 -13.70
C PRO A 5 24.80 -55.88 -13.54
N ASN A 6 23.97 -55.23 -14.36
CA ASN A 6 22.98 -55.92 -15.18
C ASN A 6 22.12 -54.92 -15.95
N ASP A 7 22.31 -54.94 -17.26
CA ASP A 7 21.26 -54.80 -18.25
C ASP A 7 21.02 -56.20 -18.85
N PRO A 8 19.80 -56.57 -19.23
CA PRO A 8 19.68 -57.22 -20.54
C PRO A 8 18.44 -56.81 -21.38
N GLN A 9 18.73 -56.40 -22.62
CA GLN A 9 18.22 -56.94 -23.92
C GLN A 9 16.71 -56.81 -24.25
N GLN A 10 16.27 -55.98 -25.22
CA GLN A 10 16.22 -56.14 -26.71
C GLN A 10 14.87 -56.75 -27.26
N PRO A 11 14.49 -56.63 -28.57
CA PRO A 11 13.38 -55.80 -29.09
C PRO A 11 12.28 -56.58 -29.88
N TRP A 12 11.24 -55.88 -30.41
CA TRP A 12 10.42 -56.37 -31.53
C TRP A 12 9.99 -55.26 -32.51
N GLN A 13 10.07 -55.60 -33.81
CA GLN A 13 9.74 -54.81 -35.01
C GLN A 13 8.30 -55.03 -35.51
N HIS A 14 7.97 -54.34 -36.62
CA HIS A 14 6.88 -54.48 -37.62
C HIS A 14 5.81 -53.38 -37.50
N GLY A 15 5.42 -52.65 -38.55
CA GLY A 15 5.77 -52.67 -39.97
C GLY A 15 5.04 -51.52 -40.69
N ASN A 16 5.54 -51.14 -41.87
CA ASN A 16 4.83 -50.27 -42.83
C ASN A 16 4.14 -51.15 -43.89
N PRO A 17 3.14 -50.66 -44.65
CA PRO A 17 3.47 -50.29 -46.03
C PRO A 17 2.71 -49.08 -46.62
N GLN A 18 3.32 -48.60 -47.71
CA GLN A 18 3.07 -47.44 -48.57
C GLN A 18 1.76 -47.47 -49.39
N SER A 19 1.36 -46.29 -49.90
CA SER A 19 1.18 -46.07 -51.37
C SER A 19 0.99 -44.59 -51.80
N ASN A 20 1.98 -44.08 -52.54
CA ASN A 20 1.97 -43.37 -53.86
C ASN A 20 1.08 -42.12 -54.11
N GLN A 21 1.62 -40.90 -54.35
CA GLN A 21 2.28 -40.32 -55.58
C GLN A 21 1.28 -39.79 -56.67
N PRO A 22 1.63 -38.89 -57.64
CA PRO A 22 2.76 -37.94 -57.81
C PRO A 22 2.43 -36.57 -58.53
N GLN A 23 3.49 -35.83 -58.93
CA GLN A 23 3.64 -34.76 -59.98
C GLN A 23 3.42 -33.29 -59.54
N GLY A 24 4.21 -32.28 -59.91
CA GLY A 24 5.32 -32.13 -60.87
C GLY A 24 5.93 -30.71 -60.80
N ASN A 25 7.02 -30.47 -61.54
CA ASN A 25 7.92 -29.30 -61.50
C ASN A 25 7.35 -27.94 -62.00
N GLU A 26 7.83 -26.87 -61.34
CA GLU A 26 8.12 -25.47 -61.77
C GLU A 26 6.98 -24.57 -62.33
N PRO A 27 7.06 -23.21 -62.28
CA PRO A 27 8.18 -22.32 -61.90
C PRO A 27 7.83 -21.22 -60.86
N GLN A 28 8.88 -20.55 -60.35
CA GLN A 28 8.81 -19.28 -59.60
C GLN A 28 8.44 -18.12 -60.54
N GLN A 29 7.51 -17.23 -60.14
CA GLN A 29 7.55 -15.75 -60.17
C GLN A 29 6.22 -15.14 -59.57
N PRO A 30 5.95 -13.81 -59.52
CA PRO A 30 6.05 -12.99 -58.30
C PRO A 30 4.82 -12.09 -58.01
N TYR A 31 4.28 -12.07 -56.79
CA TYR A 31 3.25 -11.09 -56.39
C TYR A 31 3.35 -10.87 -54.88
N GLY A 32 3.26 -9.68 -54.30
CA GLY A 32 2.99 -8.35 -54.82
C GLY A 32 3.39 -7.32 -53.75
N GLN A 33 3.76 -6.13 -54.20
CA GLN A 33 4.18 -5.01 -53.36
C GLN A 33 2.98 -4.43 -52.60
N GLN A 34 3.17 -4.14 -51.32
CA GLN A 34 2.29 -3.28 -50.52
C GLN A 34 2.95 -1.89 -50.39
N PRO A 35 2.20 -0.78 -50.43
CA PRO A 35 2.77 0.56 -50.68
C PRO A 35 3.47 1.15 -49.45
N GLU A 36 4.63 1.76 -49.66
CA GLU A 36 5.30 2.67 -48.73
C GLU A 36 4.54 4.01 -48.59
N PRO A 37 4.55 4.67 -47.42
CA PRO A 37 4.09 6.04 -47.27
C PRO A 37 5.08 7.02 -47.94
N PRO A 38 4.61 8.17 -48.47
CA PRO A 38 5.44 9.05 -49.29
C PRO A 38 6.55 9.74 -48.48
N GLN A 39 7.80 9.57 -48.92
CA GLN A 39 8.95 10.38 -48.51
C GLN A 39 8.90 11.75 -49.19
N GLN A 40 9.06 12.82 -48.40
CA GLN A 40 9.23 14.17 -48.93
C GLN A 40 10.68 14.42 -49.38
N PRO A 41 10.91 15.13 -50.50
CA PRO A 41 12.26 15.38 -50.98
C PRO A 41 12.87 16.63 -50.32
N TYR A 42 13.88 16.44 -49.47
CA TYR A 42 14.77 17.53 -49.08
C TYR A 42 15.90 17.65 -50.09
N GLY A 43 15.75 18.62 -51.01
CA GLY A 43 16.85 19.14 -51.81
C GLY A 43 17.64 20.17 -51.01
N GLN A 44 18.97 20.03 -50.99
CA GLN A 44 19.91 21.00 -50.46
C GLN A 44 20.25 22.07 -51.51
N GLN A 45 20.24 23.35 -51.11
CA GLN A 45 21.18 24.36 -51.60
C GLN A 45 21.38 25.48 -50.56
N PRO A 46 22.58 26.11 -50.50
CA PRO A 46 23.08 26.83 -49.34
C PRO A 46 22.69 28.31 -49.33
N GLN A 47 22.48 28.87 -48.14
CA GLN A 47 22.34 30.32 -47.94
C GLN A 47 23.69 30.93 -47.55
N GLN A 48 24.15 31.88 -48.36
CA GLN A 48 25.24 32.81 -48.06
C GLN A 48 24.76 33.89 -47.06
N PRO A 49 25.68 34.55 -46.31
CA PRO A 49 25.35 35.48 -45.25
C PRO A 49 25.26 36.93 -45.73
N GLU A 50 24.38 37.73 -45.13
CA GLU A 50 24.29 39.18 -45.32
C GLU A 50 23.83 39.87 -43.99
N PRO A 51 24.06 41.18 -43.80
CA PRO A 51 25.13 41.66 -42.93
C PRO A 51 24.67 42.38 -41.66
N GLN A 52 25.54 42.38 -40.63
CA GLN A 52 25.38 43.12 -39.38
C GLN A 52 25.56 44.64 -39.57
N GLN A 53 24.71 45.43 -38.91
CA GLN A 53 24.88 46.87 -38.71
C GLN A 53 24.65 47.23 -37.22
N PRO A 54 25.25 48.31 -36.71
CA PRO A 54 25.96 48.30 -35.44
C PRO A 54 25.18 48.94 -34.28
N TYR A 55 25.33 48.42 -33.07
CA TYR A 55 24.98 49.16 -31.86
C TYR A 55 26.18 50.02 -31.40
N ARG A 56 25.88 51.31 -31.21
CA ARG A 56 26.80 52.36 -30.77
C ARG A 56 27.24 52.14 -29.33
N GLN A 57 28.52 52.42 -29.10
CA GLN A 57 29.13 52.65 -27.79
C GLN A 57 28.66 54.00 -27.19
N GLN A 58 28.55 54.05 -25.86
CA GLN A 58 28.68 55.30 -25.09
C GLN A 58 29.52 55.05 -23.81
N PRO A 59 30.30 56.06 -23.36
CA PRO A 59 31.58 55.86 -22.67
C PRO A 59 31.53 55.85 -21.13
N GLN A 60 32.62 55.35 -20.53
CA GLN A 60 32.88 55.29 -19.09
C GLN A 60 33.59 56.53 -18.50
N GLN A 61 33.47 56.65 -17.16
CA GLN A 61 34.36 57.28 -16.13
C GLN A 61 34.02 58.71 -15.61
N PRO A 62 34.38 59.12 -14.36
CA PRO A 62 35.22 58.46 -13.32
C PRO A 62 34.67 58.44 -11.84
N THR A 63 35.53 57.92 -10.95
CA THR A 63 35.45 57.45 -9.54
C THR A 63 35.40 58.46 -8.36
N GLY A 64 34.73 58.05 -7.25
CA GLY A 64 35.10 58.18 -5.80
C GLY A 64 34.63 59.43 -4.99
N PRO A 65 34.58 59.42 -3.62
CA PRO A 65 35.01 58.41 -2.61
C PRO A 65 33.96 58.07 -1.48
N GLN A 66 34.43 57.43 -0.40
CA GLN A 66 33.83 56.43 0.52
C GLN A 66 33.02 56.89 1.78
N GLN A 67 32.02 56.05 2.18
CA GLN A 67 31.53 55.55 3.52
C GLN A 67 31.27 56.48 4.76
N PRO A 68 30.57 56.03 5.86
CA PRO A 68 29.61 54.92 6.11
C PRO A 68 28.34 55.29 6.95
N TYR A 69 27.37 54.36 7.11
CA TYR A 69 26.69 53.90 8.36
C TYR A 69 25.21 53.43 8.21
N GLN A 70 24.97 52.20 8.70
CA GLN A 70 23.78 51.61 9.40
C GLN A 70 22.35 51.74 8.82
N GLN A 71 21.69 50.60 8.52
CA GLN A 71 20.80 49.81 9.42
C GLN A 71 19.95 48.83 8.58
N GLN A 72 19.84 47.57 9.00
CA GLN A 72 19.11 46.51 8.33
C GLN A 72 17.66 46.38 8.88
N GLN A 73 16.68 46.24 7.98
CA GLN A 73 15.41 45.55 8.23
C GLN A 73 15.02 44.76 6.96
N PRO A 74 14.53 43.51 7.05
CA PRO A 74 14.19 42.71 5.87
C PRO A 74 12.75 42.89 5.39
N GLN A 75 12.56 42.93 4.07
CA GLN A 75 11.26 42.78 3.40
C GLN A 75 11.18 41.41 2.71
N GLN A 76 10.07 40.72 2.93
CA GLN A 76 9.60 39.53 2.20
C GLN A 76 8.87 39.96 0.92
N PRO A 77 9.05 39.25 -0.21
CA PRO A 77 8.09 39.29 -1.31
C PRO A 77 7.35 37.96 -1.53
N TYR A 78 6.11 38.14 -1.96
CA TYR A 78 5.04 37.18 -2.24
C TYR A 78 5.31 36.28 -3.46
N GLN A 79 4.80 35.04 -3.40
CA GLN A 79 4.58 34.16 -4.55
C GLN A 79 3.23 34.47 -5.23
N GLN A 80 3.22 34.49 -6.57
CA GLN A 80 2.01 34.52 -7.40
C GLN A 80 1.92 33.22 -8.20
N SER A 81 0.79 32.53 -8.04
CA SER A 81 0.36 31.37 -8.83
C SER A 81 -0.49 31.80 -10.03
N THR A 82 -0.16 31.31 -11.22
CA THR A 82 -1.05 31.15 -12.39
C THR A 82 -1.85 29.85 -12.18
N GLY A 83 -3.13 29.65 -12.52
CA GLY A 83 -4.09 30.39 -13.32
C GLY A 83 -4.79 29.42 -14.29
N SER A 84 -5.88 28.78 -13.88
CA SER A 84 -6.86 28.13 -14.78
C SER A 84 -8.30 28.48 -14.34
N GLN A 85 -9.07 29.05 -15.26
CA GLN A 85 -10.49 29.39 -15.10
C GLN A 85 -11.30 28.60 -16.13
N GLN A 86 -12.42 28.01 -15.71
CA GLN A 86 -13.78 28.35 -16.16
C GLN A 86 -14.78 27.28 -15.71
N SER A 87 -15.78 27.64 -14.92
CA SER A 87 -17.18 27.21 -15.15
C SER A 87 -18.16 28.02 -14.29
N TYR A 88 -19.32 28.29 -14.89
CA TYR A 88 -20.40 29.15 -14.41
C TYR A 88 -21.45 28.38 -13.59
N GLY A 89 -22.05 29.04 -12.59
CA GLY A 89 -23.38 28.66 -12.07
C GLY A 89 -23.59 28.95 -10.60
N GLN A 90 -24.22 30.09 -10.27
CA GLN A 90 -24.80 30.37 -8.95
C GLN A 90 -26.34 30.24 -9.03
N PRO A 91 -27.01 29.94 -7.90
CA PRO A 91 -27.91 30.95 -7.35
C PRO A 91 -27.83 31.15 -5.83
N GLN A 92 -28.36 32.32 -5.43
CA GLN A 92 -28.24 33.07 -4.18
C GLN A 92 -28.86 32.41 -2.92
N GLN A 93 -28.26 32.66 -1.74
CA GLN A 93 -28.96 32.82 -0.45
C GLN A 93 -28.26 33.87 0.47
N GLN A 94 -29.05 34.47 1.37
CA GLN A 94 -28.87 35.73 2.11
C GLN A 94 -27.70 35.81 3.12
N PRO A 95 -27.22 37.02 3.49
CA PRO A 95 -26.18 37.21 4.51
C PRO A 95 -26.73 37.19 5.96
N GLN A 96 -26.11 36.38 6.83
CA GLN A 96 -26.27 36.41 8.29
C GLN A 96 -25.16 37.26 8.94
N ALA A 97 -25.51 37.94 10.04
CA ALA A 97 -24.71 38.92 10.76
C ALA A 97 -23.56 38.30 11.61
N PRO A 98 -22.53 39.08 11.98
CA PRO A 98 -21.37 38.56 12.72
C PRO A 98 -21.64 38.41 14.23
N GLN A 99 -21.25 37.28 14.83
CA GLN A 99 -21.16 37.11 16.28
C GLN A 99 -19.71 37.34 16.77
N GLN A 100 -19.59 38.10 17.86
CA GLN A 100 -18.34 38.40 18.56
C GLN A 100 -17.86 37.25 19.46
N PRO A 101 -16.55 37.20 19.81
CA PRO A 101 -15.91 36.06 20.45
C PRO A 101 -16.11 35.99 21.98
N ALA A 102 -16.14 34.76 22.51
CA ALA A 102 -16.18 34.46 23.93
C ALA A 102 -14.79 34.65 24.59
N ALA A 103 -14.79 35.35 25.72
CA ALA A 103 -13.62 35.64 26.52
C ALA A 103 -13.23 34.47 27.44
N THR A 104 -11.93 34.19 27.48
CA THR A 104 -11.22 33.37 28.46
C THR A 104 -11.12 34.08 29.81
N ASN A 105 -11.23 33.34 30.93
CA ASN A 105 -10.41 33.63 32.11
C ASN A 105 -10.14 32.38 32.97
N PRO A 106 -8.90 32.16 33.44
CA PRO A 106 -8.49 31.07 34.33
C PRO A 106 -8.31 31.56 35.79
N TYR A 107 -8.27 30.65 36.78
CA TYR A 107 -7.42 30.68 38.00
C TYR A 107 -7.76 29.51 38.97
N PRO A 108 -6.87 29.18 39.95
CA PRO A 108 -6.57 27.81 40.38
C PRO A 108 -6.80 27.58 41.90
N GLN A 109 -6.82 26.32 42.35
CA GLN A 109 -6.61 25.98 43.77
C GLN A 109 -6.00 24.57 43.91
N THR A 110 -4.92 24.51 44.71
CA THR A 110 -4.35 23.35 45.43
C THR A 110 -4.30 23.74 46.93
N PRO A 111 -3.88 22.89 47.89
CA PRO A 111 -4.29 21.54 48.26
C PRO A 111 -4.69 21.45 49.77
N GLY A 112 -5.29 20.33 50.24
CA GLY A 112 -5.49 20.10 51.68
C GLY A 112 -6.15 18.77 52.03
N GLU A 113 -5.48 17.99 52.88
CA GLU A 113 -5.74 16.62 53.35
C GLU A 113 -7.07 16.38 54.11
N GLN A 114 -7.65 15.18 53.98
CA GLN A 114 -7.93 14.22 55.08
C GLN A 114 -8.73 12.98 54.59
N GLN A 115 -8.35 11.81 55.13
CA GLN A 115 -8.92 10.46 54.96
C GLN A 115 -10.45 10.40 55.26
N PRO A 116 -11.24 9.49 54.65
CA PRO A 116 -11.70 8.30 55.40
C PRO A 116 -12.03 7.04 54.56
N THR A 117 -12.33 5.99 55.32
CA THR A 117 -12.70 4.60 55.05
C THR A 117 -13.92 4.32 54.12
N GLY A 118 -13.75 3.35 53.21
CA GLY A 118 -14.66 2.23 52.85
C GLY A 118 -16.12 2.48 52.40
N PRO A 119 -16.52 2.01 51.19
CA PRO A 119 -17.94 1.92 50.80
C PRO A 119 -18.56 0.54 51.05
N GLN A 120 -19.78 0.54 51.61
CA GLN A 120 -20.66 -0.61 51.78
C GLN A 120 -21.66 -0.74 50.61
N HIS A 121 -21.85 -1.97 50.13
CA HIS A 121 -22.99 -2.42 49.31
C HIS A 121 -24.01 -3.15 50.20
N PRO A 122 -25.32 -3.10 49.88
CA PRO A 122 -26.26 -4.12 50.32
C PRO A 122 -26.86 -4.91 49.13
N TYR A 123 -26.73 -6.24 49.21
CA TYR A 123 -27.68 -7.24 48.66
C TYR A 123 -28.63 -7.64 49.83
N THR A 124 -29.86 -8.19 49.73
CA THR A 124 -30.38 -9.39 49.04
C THR A 124 -31.89 -9.57 49.34
N GLN A 125 -32.63 -10.17 48.39
CA GLN A 125 -33.58 -11.32 48.49
C GLN A 125 -34.93 -11.27 49.28
N GLN A 126 -35.82 -12.11 48.73
CA GLN A 126 -37.25 -12.42 48.96
C GLN A 126 -37.48 -13.50 50.08
N PRO A 127 -38.68 -14.07 50.33
CA PRO A 127 -39.36 -14.07 51.63
C PRO A 127 -39.50 -15.44 52.34
N ASP A 128 -39.89 -15.42 53.63
CA ASP A 128 -40.24 -16.59 54.46
C ASP A 128 -41.69 -16.52 55.00
N TYR A 129 -42.25 -17.68 55.30
CA TYR A 129 -43.60 -18.12 55.63
C TYR A 129 -44.05 -17.91 57.09
N GLY A 130 -45.39 -17.95 57.27
CA GLY A 130 -46.09 -18.42 58.48
C GLY A 130 -47.00 -17.38 59.15
N ALA A 131 -48.24 -17.63 59.59
CA ALA A 131 -49.06 -18.84 59.67
C ALA A 131 -50.53 -18.46 59.99
N GLN A 132 -51.48 -19.28 59.50
CA GLN A 132 -52.78 -19.69 60.07
C GLN A 132 -53.78 -18.67 60.66
N GLN A 133 -55.02 -18.64 60.12
CA GLN A 133 -56.23 -19.20 60.77
C GLN A 133 -57.52 -19.01 59.93
N THR A 134 -58.26 -20.12 59.80
CA THR A 134 -59.73 -20.32 59.74
C THR A 134 -60.67 -19.13 59.49
N GLN A 135 -61.57 -19.25 58.50
CA GLN A 135 -63.04 -19.33 58.69
C GLN A 135 -63.76 -19.46 57.33
N VAL A 136 -64.58 -20.49 57.14
CA VAL A 136 -66.07 -20.52 57.23
C VAL A 136 -66.78 -19.81 56.07
N TYR A 137 -67.63 -20.61 55.41
CA TYR A 137 -68.50 -20.37 54.26
C TYR A 137 -69.42 -19.14 54.38
N PRO A 138 -69.80 -18.51 53.24
CA PRO A 138 -71.08 -17.84 53.13
C PRO A 138 -72.17 -18.77 52.54
N PRO A 139 -73.44 -18.60 52.96
CA PRO A 139 -74.52 -19.55 52.75
C PRO A 139 -75.30 -19.37 51.43
N GLN A 140 -76.08 -20.41 51.17
CA GLN A 140 -77.11 -20.61 50.15
C GLN A 140 -78.13 -19.46 50.06
N ASN A 141 -78.60 -19.15 48.85
CA ASN A 141 -79.97 -19.43 48.36
C ASN A 141 -80.38 -18.47 47.25
N THR A 142 -80.81 -19.03 46.12
CA THR A 142 -81.72 -18.39 45.18
C THR A 142 -82.87 -19.36 44.99
N GLU A 143 -84.11 -18.97 45.33
CA GLU A 143 -85.28 -19.43 44.58
C GLU A 143 -86.52 -18.56 44.84
N ALA A 144 -87.18 -18.25 43.71
CA ALA A 144 -88.50 -17.67 43.61
C ALA A 144 -89.56 -18.77 43.78
N TYR A 145 -90.72 -18.39 44.32
CA TYR A 145 -91.91 -19.23 44.45
C TYR A 145 -92.47 -19.64 43.09
N PRO A 146 -92.97 -20.88 42.96
CA PRO A 146 -94.38 -21.02 42.62
C PRO A 146 -95.10 -22.14 43.38
N ALA A 147 -96.42 -22.13 43.24
CA ALA A 147 -97.41 -22.85 44.04
C ALA A 147 -97.32 -24.39 43.98
N GLY A 148 -97.48 -25.00 45.16
CA GLY A 148 -98.24 -26.21 45.50
C GLY A 148 -98.30 -27.41 44.54
N GLY A 149 -97.79 -28.55 45.03
CA GLY A 149 -98.61 -29.77 45.09
C GLY A 149 -98.20 -30.97 44.23
N GLY A 150 -97.41 -31.89 44.82
CA GLY A 150 -97.64 -33.34 44.80
C GLY A 150 -97.22 -34.18 43.58
N GLY A 151 -96.38 -35.20 43.80
CA GLY A 151 -96.26 -36.39 42.94
C GLY A 151 -94.86 -36.99 42.83
N GLN A 152 -94.71 -38.25 43.24
CA GLN A 152 -93.48 -39.08 43.28
C GLN A 152 -92.95 -39.54 41.88
N PRO A 153 -91.76 -40.20 41.80
CA PRO A 153 -90.74 -40.09 40.72
C PRO A 153 -90.76 -41.32 39.74
N PRO A 154 -89.81 -41.56 38.79
CA PRO A 154 -88.37 -41.84 39.03
C PRO A 154 -87.33 -41.35 37.95
N GLN A 155 -86.07 -41.36 38.43
CA GLN A 155 -84.72 -41.16 37.85
C GLN A 155 -84.43 -41.58 36.40
N LYS A 156 -83.49 -40.88 35.70
CA LYS A 156 -82.35 -41.44 34.89
C LYS A 156 -81.18 -40.42 34.69
N LYS A 157 -79.95 -40.94 34.55
CA LYS A 157 -78.61 -40.27 34.54
C LYS A 157 -78.05 -39.94 33.12
N LYS A 158 -76.99 -39.09 33.09
CA LYS A 158 -75.81 -38.96 32.15
C LYS A 158 -75.87 -37.78 31.14
N LYS A 159 -74.79 -37.07 30.73
CA LYS A 159 -73.30 -37.21 30.84
C LYS A 159 -72.59 -35.86 30.53
N SER A 160 -71.33 -35.75 30.96
CA SER A 160 -70.38 -34.61 30.99
C SER A 160 -69.91 -34.03 29.63
N MET A 161 -69.66 -32.72 29.62
CA MET A 161 -69.13 -31.90 28.50
C MET A 161 -67.91 -31.05 28.95
N VAL A 162 -66.94 -31.68 29.63
CA VAL A 162 -65.75 -30.97 30.21
C VAL A 162 -64.45 -31.23 29.42
N GLY A 163 -64.47 -32.06 28.38
CA GLY A 163 -63.25 -32.43 27.63
C GLY A 163 -62.71 -31.39 26.64
N TRP A 164 -63.50 -30.38 26.24
CA TRP A 164 -63.11 -29.47 25.15
C TRP A 164 -62.35 -28.21 25.60
N ILE A 165 -62.55 -27.76 26.84
CA ILE A 165 -61.94 -26.51 27.34
C ILE A 165 -60.49 -26.73 27.78
N ALA A 166 -60.17 -27.90 28.36
CA ALA A 166 -58.81 -28.25 28.77
C ALA A 166 -57.89 -28.60 27.58
N GLY A 167 -58.43 -29.20 26.51
CA GLY A 167 -57.67 -29.48 25.29
C GLY A 167 -57.33 -28.22 24.49
N GLY A 168 -58.24 -27.24 24.46
CA GLY A 168 -58.03 -25.97 23.75
C GLY A 168 -56.93 -25.10 24.37
N SER A 169 -56.82 -25.03 25.70
CA SER A 169 -55.79 -24.19 26.34
C SER A 169 -54.38 -24.78 26.22
N ALA A 170 -54.24 -26.11 26.27
CA ALA A 170 -52.95 -26.78 26.08
C ALA A 170 -52.42 -26.60 24.65
N LEU A 171 -53.30 -26.67 23.64
CA LEU A 171 -52.94 -26.43 22.24
C LEU A 171 -52.48 -24.98 22.02
N LEU A 172 -53.17 -24.02 22.64
CA LEU A 172 -52.84 -22.59 22.56
C LEU A 172 -51.47 -22.28 23.19
N LEU A 173 -51.15 -22.90 24.33
CA LEU A 173 -49.83 -22.75 24.96
C LEU A 173 -48.70 -23.35 24.12
N ILE A 174 -48.93 -24.49 23.45
CA ILE A 174 -47.97 -25.08 22.52
C ILE A 174 -47.78 -24.19 21.28
N ILE A 175 -48.84 -23.56 20.76
CA ILE A 175 -48.74 -22.63 19.64
C ILE A 175 -47.97 -21.37 20.06
N ILE A 176 -48.25 -20.80 21.23
CA ILE A 176 -47.52 -19.62 21.72
C ILE A 176 -46.05 -19.97 21.98
N ALA A 177 -45.77 -21.10 22.63
CA ALA A 177 -44.39 -21.58 22.83
C ALA A 177 -43.70 -21.90 21.50
N GLY A 178 -44.44 -22.41 20.51
CA GLY A 178 -43.97 -22.64 19.16
C GLY A 178 -43.67 -21.35 18.40
N VAL A 179 -44.50 -20.32 18.53
CA VAL A 179 -44.28 -18.99 17.90
C VAL A 179 -43.13 -18.25 18.58
N VAL A 180 -43.04 -18.29 19.91
CA VAL A 180 -41.93 -17.68 20.66
C VAL A 180 -40.63 -18.45 20.40
N GLY A 181 -40.66 -19.78 20.39
CA GLY A 181 -39.50 -20.62 20.05
C GLY A 181 -39.08 -20.48 18.57
N PHE A 182 -40.04 -20.31 17.66
CA PHE A 182 -39.78 -20.00 16.25
C PHE A 182 -39.16 -18.61 16.11
N ALA A 183 -39.67 -17.59 16.80
CA ALA A 183 -39.07 -16.25 16.77
C ALA A 183 -37.62 -16.25 17.30
N ILE A 184 -37.35 -16.99 18.38
CA ILE A 184 -35.99 -17.10 18.96
C ILE A 184 -35.06 -17.90 18.06
N GLY A 185 -35.52 -19.02 17.47
CA GLY A 185 -34.72 -19.79 16.52
C GLY A 185 -34.48 -19.03 15.20
N ASN A 186 -35.47 -18.29 14.71
CA ASN A 186 -35.34 -17.47 13.51
C ASN A 186 -34.37 -16.29 13.74
N ALA A 187 -34.34 -15.74 14.95
CA ALA A 187 -33.35 -14.73 15.35
C ALA A 187 -31.93 -15.31 15.39
N ALA A 188 -31.73 -16.56 15.85
CA ALA A 188 -30.41 -17.21 15.81
C ALA A 188 -29.93 -17.54 14.38
N HIS A 189 -30.87 -17.74 13.46
CA HIS A 189 -30.61 -18.01 12.05
C HIS A 189 -30.78 -16.78 11.15
N ALA A 190 -30.83 -15.56 11.69
CA ALA A 190 -31.01 -14.35 10.89
C ALA A 190 -29.76 -14.00 10.05
N PRO A 191 -29.91 -13.33 8.89
CA PRO A 191 -28.78 -12.88 8.07
C PRO A 191 -27.80 -12.00 8.85
N GLU A 192 -28.32 -11.09 9.70
CA GLU A 192 -27.52 -10.19 10.53
C GLU A 192 -26.51 -10.89 11.44
N ASN A 193 -26.79 -12.13 11.88
CA ASN A 193 -25.85 -12.88 12.71
C ASN A 193 -24.59 -13.31 11.96
N GLN A 194 -24.72 -13.61 10.66
CA GLN A 194 -23.56 -13.99 9.84
C GLN A 194 -22.62 -12.79 9.65
N VAL A 195 -23.19 -11.61 9.41
CA VAL A 195 -22.42 -10.35 9.30
C VAL A 195 -21.82 -9.95 10.64
N THR A 196 -22.58 -10.07 11.73
CA THR A 196 -22.11 -9.83 13.10
C THR A 196 -20.92 -10.73 13.43
N ALA A 197 -21.03 -12.04 13.18
CA ALA A 197 -19.94 -12.99 13.41
C ALA A 197 -18.69 -12.66 12.59
N TYR A 198 -18.86 -12.28 11.32
CA TYR A 198 -17.76 -11.85 10.45
C TYR A 198 -17.07 -10.60 10.99
N LEU A 199 -17.82 -9.54 11.31
CA LEU A 199 -17.28 -8.28 11.83
C LEU A 199 -16.66 -8.44 13.23
N ASP A 200 -17.17 -9.33 14.07
CA ASP A 200 -16.57 -9.65 15.37
C ASP A 200 -15.22 -10.36 15.22
N LEU A 201 -15.07 -11.26 14.26
CA LEU A 201 -13.78 -11.88 13.95
C LEU A 201 -12.77 -10.83 13.49
N LEU A 202 -13.17 -9.90 12.62
CA LEU A 202 -12.30 -8.82 12.17
C LEU A 202 -11.90 -7.88 13.32
N LYS A 203 -12.84 -7.48 14.18
CA LYS A 203 -12.51 -6.70 15.40
C LYS A 203 -11.52 -7.43 16.31
N ALA A 204 -11.64 -8.75 16.41
CA ALA A 204 -10.73 -9.59 17.18
C ALA A 204 -9.38 -9.86 16.48
N GLY A 205 -9.16 -9.35 15.25
CA GLY A 205 -7.97 -9.62 14.45
C GLY A 205 -7.86 -11.06 13.95
N LYS A 206 -8.97 -11.78 13.84
CA LYS A 206 -9.05 -13.16 13.33
C LYS A 206 -9.43 -13.15 11.84
N ALA A 207 -8.58 -12.52 11.04
CA ALA A 207 -8.76 -12.34 9.60
C ALA A 207 -8.95 -13.67 8.86
N GLU A 208 -8.11 -14.68 9.12
CA GLU A 208 -8.13 -15.94 8.38
C GLU A 208 -9.46 -16.67 8.57
N GLN A 209 -9.95 -16.69 9.82
CA GLN A 209 -11.23 -17.29 10.15
C GLN A 209 -12.39 -16.50 9.52
N ALA A 210 -12.34 -15.17 9.55
CA ALA A 210 -13.36 -14.32 8.93
C ALA A 210 -13.47 -14.57 7.42
N LEU A 211 -12.33 -14.60 6.72
CA LEU A 211 -12.24 -14.84 5.28
C LEU A 211 -12.72 -16.24 4.89
N LYS A 212 -12.38 -17.24 5.71
CA LYS A 212 -12.85 -18.62 5.51
C LYS A 212 -14.36 -18.72 5.66
N ASP A 213 -14.93 -18.08 6.68
CA ASP A 213 -16.36 -18.14 6.97
C ASP A 213 -17.20 -17.36 5.95
N SER A 214 -16.66 -16.27 5.39
CA SER A 214 -17.29 -15.50 4.31
C SER A 214 -17.08 -16.13 2.91
N GLY A 215 -16.27 -17.17 2.81
CA GLY A 215 -16.00 -17.86 1.54
C GLY A 215 -15.10 -17.08 0.58
N VAL A 216 -14.36 -16.08 1.07
CA VAL A 216 -13.30 -15.41 0.30
C VAL A 216 -12.20 -16.41 -0.02
N LYS A 217 -11.77 -16.45 -1.28
CA LYS A 217 -10.65 -17.29 -1.72
C LYS A 217 -9.34 -16.54 -1.50
N VAL A 218 -8.52 -17.10 -0.60
CA VAL A 218 -7.17 -16.64 -0.32
C VAL A 218 -6.20 -17.41 -1.24
N GLU A 219 -5.41 -16.67 -2.00
CA GLU A 219 -4.40 -17.18 -2.93
C GLU A 219 -2.99 -17.03 -2.32
N LYS A 220 -2.00 -17.68 -2.93
CA LYS A 220 -0.61 -17.64 -2.43
C LYS A 220 -0.03 -16.21 -2.38
N GLY A 221 -0.49 -15.32 -3.26
CA GLY A 221 -0.05 -13.91 -3.31
C GLY A 221 -0.72 -12.99 -2.28
N ASP A 222 -1.74 -13.46 -1.55
CA ASP A 222 -2.49 -12.65 -0.59
C ASP A 222 -1.79 -12.56 0.77
N VAL A 223 -0.58 -12.04 0.77
CA VAL A 223 0.30 -12.01 1.95
C VAL A 223 -0.29 -11.18 3.11
N LEU A 224 -1.18 -10.24 2.82
CA LEU A 224 -1.84 -9.40 3.83
C LEU A 224 -3.14 -9.99 4.38
N LEU A 225 -3.65 -11.09 3.80
CA LEU A 225 -4.88 -11.75 4.25
C LEU A 225 -4.62 -12.80 5.34
N THR A 226 -3.77 -12.43 6.31
CA THR A 226 -3.38 -13.26 7.44
C THR A 226 -3.72 -12.59 8.76
N ASP A 227 -3.84 -13.40 9.82
CA ASP A 227 -4.09 -12.94 11.18
C ASP A 227 -2.97 -12.03 11.71
N GLU A 228 -1.73 -12.25 11.27
CA GLU A 228 -0.55 -11.49 11.69
C GLU A 228 -0.52 -10.13 11.00
N ALA A 229 -0.55 -10.10 9.67
CA ALA A 229 -0.54 -8.87 8.88
C ALA A 229 -1.72 -7.96 9.25
N TYR A 230 -2.91 -8.55 9.45
CA TYR A 230 -4.08 -7.80 9.83
C TYR A 230 -4.04 -7.34 11.29
N LYS A 231 -3.34 -8.01 12.23
CA LYS A 231 -3.20 -7.47 13.59
C LYS A 231 -2.21 -6.32 13.67
N ALA A 232 -1.21 -6.31 12.79
CA ALA A 232 -0.21 -5.26 12.67
C ALA A 232 -0.75 -3.99 11.98
N ALA A 233 -1.88 -4.08 11.26
CA ALA A 233 -2.54 -2.92 10.70
C ALA A 233 -3.14 -2.02 11.78
N ASP A 234 -3.00 -0.71 11.57
CA ASP A 234 -3.65 0.32 12.37
C ASP A 234 -5.07 0.59 11.85
N ASP A 235 -5.84 1.39 12.59
CA ASP A 235 -7.18 1.86 12.21
C ASP A 235 -8.11 0.80 11.63
N ARG A 236 -8.04 -0.42 12.16
CA ARG A 236 -8.92 -1.52 11.75
C ARG A 236 -10.37 -1.23 12.14
N ILE A 237 -11.29 -2.05 11.66
CA ILE A 237 -12.67 -2.03 12.15
C ILE A 237 -12.66 -2.11 13.67
N SER A 238 -13.14 -1.05 14.31
CA SER A 238 -13.11 -0.89 15.77
C SER A 238 -14.49 -1.10 16.38
N LYS A 239 -15.54 -0.68 15.67
CA LYS A 239 -16.96 -0.79 16.08
C LYS A 239 -17.83 -1.01 14.85
N TYR A 240 -19.01 -1.55 15.07
CA TYR A 240 -20.06 -1.58 14.07
C TYR A 240 -21.44 -1.62 14.74
N SER A 241 -22.48 -1.29 13.99
CA SER A 241 -23.88 -1.55 14.33
C SER A 241 -24.64 -1.96 13.07
N ILE A 242 -25.55 -2.92 13.19
CA ILE A 242 -26.44 -3.30 12.09
C ILE A 242 -27.53 -2.22 11.97
N SER A 243 -27.60 -1.58 10.80
CA SER A 243 -28.53 -0.50 10.49
C SER A 243 -29.86 -1.05 9.97
N SER A 244 -29.82 -2.02 9.06
CA SER A 244 -30.99 -2.66 8.48
C SER A 244 -30.69 -4.07 7.96
N THR A 245 -31.75 -4.89 7.85
CA THR A 245 -31.73 -6.19 7.20
C THR A 245 -32.90 -6.28 6.25
N GLU A 246 -32.64 -6.56 4.97
CA GLU A 246 -33.64 -6.75 3.93
C GLU A 246 -33.54 -8.18 3.40
N VAL A 247 -34.65 -8.91 3.39
CA VAL A 247 -34.70 -10.30 2.90
C VAL A 247 -35.61 -10.37 1.67
N SER A 248 -35.08 -10.87 0.57
CA SER A 248 -35.80 -11.05 -0.70
C SER A 248 -35.59 -12.47 -1.23
N GLY A 249 -36.58 -13.34 -0.99
CA GLY A 249 -36.56 -14.73 -1.45
C GLY A 249 -35.40 -15.53 -0.85
N ASP A 250 -34.41 -15.84 -1.69
CA ASP A 250 -33.20 -16.60 -1.32
C ASP A 250 -31.95 -15.71 -1.15
N SER A 251 -32.14 -14.39 -1.16
CA SER A 251 -31.10 -13.38 -0.94
C SER A 251 -31.44 -12.47 0.24
N ALA A 252 -30.42 -11.96 0.92
CA ALA A 252 -30.57 -10.93 1.93
C ALA A 252 -29.45 -9.89 1.80
N THR A 253 -29.77 -8.64 2.13
CA THR A 253 -28.82 -7.54 2.28
C THR A 253 -28.86 -7.07 3.72
N VAL A 254 -27.70 -7.01 4.36
CA VAL A 254 -27.53 -6.46 5.71
C VAL A 254 -26.67 -5.22 5.58
N THR A 255 -27.22 -4.08 5.96
CA THR A 255 -26.48 -2.81 5.99
C THR A 255 -25.94 -2.59 7.40
N ALA A 256 -24.63 -2.35 7.51
CA ALA A 256 -23.96 -2.08 8.77
C ALA A 256 -23.24 -0.74 8.73
N SER A 257 -23.38 0.04 9.80
CA SER A 257 -22.54 1.21 10.09
C SER A 257 -21.23 0.72 10.70
N ILE A 258 -20.10 0.94 10.04
CA ILE A 258 -18.75 0.47 10.44
C ILE A 258 -17.91 1.67 10.86
N SER A 259 -17.23 1.59 12.01
CA SER A 259 -16.28 2.60 12.46
C SER A 259 -14.83 2.15 12.28
N GLN A 260 -14.04 2.98 11.58
CA GLN A 260 -12.65 2.73 11.20
C GLN A 260 -11.87 4.05 11.26
N GLY A 261 -10.67 4.09 11.84
CA GLY A 261 -9.85 5.32 11.88
C GLY A 261 -10.52 6.56 12.51
N GLY A 262 -11.54 6.35 13.35
CA GLY A 262 -12.37 7.45 13.90
C GLY A 262 -13.51 7.93 13.00
N GLU A 263 -13.58 7.45 11.76
CA GLU A 263 -14.68 7.69 10.82
C GLU A 263 -15.76 6.61 10.92
N THR A 264 -16.93 6.85 10.32
CA THR A 264 -18.01 5.85 10.24
C THR A 264 -18.69 5.92 8.88
N TYR A 265 -18.86 4.77 8.25
CA TYR A 265 -19.49 4.62 6.94
C TYR A 265 -20.47 3.43 6.93
N GLU A 266 -21.45 3.47 6.03
CA GLU A 266 -22.37 2.34 5.81
C GLU A 266 -21.77 1.35 4.82
N GLN A 267 -21.95 0.06 5.09
CA GLN A 267 -21.53 -1.04 4.25
C GLN A 267 -22.66 -2.04 4.09
N ASP A 268 -22.96 -2.40 2.84
CA ASP A 268 -23.87 -3.49 2.51
C ASP A 268 -23.13 -4.81 2.41
N PHE A 269 -23.70 -5.84 3.04
CA PHE A 269 -23.26 -7.23 2.94
C PHE A 269 -24.37 -8.06 2.29
N SER A 270 -24.00 -8.82 1.27
CA SER A 270 -24.91 -9.74 0.57
C SER A 270 -24.82 -11.14 1.16
N LEU A 271 -25.97 -11.79 1.31
CA LEU A 271 -26.07 -13.16 1.80
C LEU A 271 -26.97 -13.99 0.90
N SER A 272 -26.60 -15.26 0.74
CA SER A 272 -27.36 -16.26 0.02
C SER A 272 -27.90 -17.34 0.95
N LYS A 273 -29.09 -17.87 0.65
CA LYS A 273 -29.69 -18.97 1.40
C LYS A 273 -28.94 -20.27 1.14
N ALA A 274 -28.37 -20.85 2.19
CA ALA A 274 -27.59 -22.08 2.20
C ALA A 274 -28.40 -23.31 2.68
N GLY A 275 -29.72 -23.28 2.49
CA GLY A 275 -30.65 -24.35 2.85
C GLY A 275 -31.49 -24.01 4.08
N LYS A 276 -31.89 -25.05 4.83
CA LYS A 276 -32.72 -24.89 6.02
C LYS A 276 -32.16 -25.67 7.20
N ASP A 277 -32.09 -25.03 8.36
CA ASP A 277 -31.85 -25.69 9.64
C ASP A 277 -33.19 -26.07 10.29
N MET A 278 -33.22 -27.24 10.93
CA MET A 278 -34.41 -27.81 11.57
C MET A 278 -35.67 -27.86 10.69
N VAL A 279 -35.54 -27.91 9.35
CA VAL A 279 -36.64 -27.95 8.35
C VAL A 279 -37.36 -26.61 8.14
N PHE A 280 -37.33 -25.66 9.07
CA PHE A 280 -38.09 -24.41 8.97
C PHE A 280 -37.27 -23.13 8.97
N PHE A 281 -36.05 -23.11 9.53
CA PHE A 281 -35.24 -21.90 9.57
C PHE A 281 -34.36 -21.79 8.34
N ASP A 282 -34.42 -20.65 7.66
CA ASP A 282 -33.51 -20.38 6.56
C ASP A 282 -32.09 -20.25 7.10
N LYS A 283 -31.18 -21.04 6.53
CA LYS A 283 -29.75 -20.94 6.84
C LYS A 283 -29.15 -19.93 5.87
N TRP A 284 -28.53 -18.88 6.39
CA TRP A 284 -27.86 -17.88 5.57
C TRP A 284 -26.36 -18.12 5.52
N LYS A 285 -25.76 -17.77 4.40
CA LYS A 285 -24.32 -17.74 4.18
C LYS A 285 -23.95 -16.35 3.69
N LEU A 286 -22.93 -15.76 4.30
CA LEU A 286 -22.34 -14.52 3.81
C LEU A 286 -21.69 -14.78 2.44
N ASP A 287 -22.06 -13.99 1.45
CA ASP A 287 -21.36 -13.98 0.17
C ASP A 287 -20.04 -13.23 0.34
N ALA A 288 -18.99 -13.68 -0.35
CA ALA A 288 -17.64 -13.16 -0.19
C ALA A 288 -17.60 -11.63 -0.40
N PRO A 289 -17.29 -10.83 0.63
CA PRO A 289 -17.18 -9.39 0.49
C PRO A 289 -16.07 -9.03 -0.50
N LYS A 290 -16.26 -7.95 -1.28
CA LYS A 290 -15.21 -7.40 -2.13
C LYS A 290 -14.12 -6.81 -1.22
N LEU A 291 -12.90 -7.32 -1.33
CA LEU A 291 -11.75 -6.79 -0.60
C LEU A 291 -11.22 -5.51 -1.28
N GLY A 292 -10.56 -4.67 -0.48
CA GLY A 292 -9.76 -3.57 -1.01
C GLY A 292 -8.32 -4.01 -1.27
N GLU A 293 -7.50 -3.04 -1.67
CA GLU A 293 -6.09 -3.27 -2.02
C GLU A 293 -5.22 -2.21 -1.35
N VAL A 294 -4.06 -2.65 -0.85
CA VAL A 294 -2.93 -1.79 -0.50
C VAL A 294 -2.14 -1.58 -1.77
N SER A 295 -2.20 -0.38 -2.31
CA SER A 295 -1.47 0.03 -3.52
C SER A 295 -0.32 0.95 -3.16
N TYR A 296 0.85 0.76 -3.77
CA TYR A 296 2.03 1.60 -3.56
C TYR A 296 3.00 1.50 -4.74
N SER A 297 3.87 2.49 -4.92
CA SER A 297 5.02 2.43 -5.83
C SER A 297 6.33 2.49 -5.04
N VAL A 298 7.41 2.01 -5.66
CA VAL A 298 8.75 2.06 -5.08
C VAL A 298 9.69 2.72 -6.07
N VAL A 299 10.40 3.75 -5.61
CA VAL A 299 11.50 4.39 -6.34
C VAL A 299 12.79 4.00 -5.63
N GLY A 300 13.64 3.22 -6.30
CA GLY A 300 14.87 2.71 -5.72
C GLY A 300 15.45 1.54 -6.51
N PRO A 301 16.55 0.94 -6.02
CA PRO A 301 17.22 -0.16 -6.70
C PRO A 301 16.45 -1.49 -6.55
N GLN A 302 16.64 -2.41 -7.50
CA GLN A 302 15.92 -3.71 -7.54
C GLN A 302 16.19 -4.62 -6.34
N ASN A 303 17.35 -4.46 -5.69
CA ASN A 303 17.70 -5.21 -4.49
C ASN A 303 17.13 -4.60 -3.20
N ALA A 304 16.46 -3.45 -3.25
CA ALA A 304 15.77 -2.87 -2.11
C ALA A 304 14.56 -3.72 -1.72
N LYS A 305 14.55 -4.22 -0.49
CA LYS A 305 13.45 -5.06 -0.01
C LYS A 305 12.43 -4.21 0.75
N VAL A 306 11.16 -4.40 0.42
CA VAL A 306 10.03 -3.67 1.01
C VAL A 306 9.19 -4.61 1.86
N ALA A 307 8.59 -4.06 2.91
CA ALA A 307 7.64 -4.75 3.77
C ALA A 307 6.38 -3.91 3.97
N VAL A 308 5.23 -4.59 4.04
CA VAL A 308 3.96 -4.00 4.43
C VAL A 308 3.56 -4.60 5.78
N ASN A 309 3.43 -3.76 6.81
CA ASN A 309 3.24 -4.16 8.20
C ASN A 309 4.26 -5.22 8.66
N GLY A 310 5.51 -5.11 8.21
CA GLY A 310 6.59 -6.06 8.54
C GLY A 310 6.57 -7.37 7.74
N VAL A 311 5.57 -7.60 6.88
CA VAL A 311 5.57 -8.73 5.95
C VAL A 311 6.34 -8.34 4.69
N THR A 312 7.45 -9.01 4.40
CA THR A 312 8.21 -8.79 3.17
C THR A 312 7.36 -9.08 1.94
N VAL A 313 7.36 -8.15 1.00
CA VAL A 313 6.59 -8.22 -0.24
C VAL A 313 7.53 -8.17 -1.42
N ALA A 314 7.15 -8.85 -2.50
CA ALA A 314 7.82 -8.64 -3.78
C ALA A 314 7.41 -7.25 -4.28
N ALA A 315 8.40 -6.40 -4.53
CA ALA A 315 8.23 -5.10 -5.13
C ALA A 315 9.16 -5.02 -6.34
N GLU A 316 8.62 -4.60 -7.48
CA GLU A 316 9.40 -4.30 -8.67
C GLU A 316 9.53 -2.78 -8.74
N PRO A 317 10.73 -2.21 -8.63
CA PRO A 317 10.88 -0.75 -8.69
C PRO A 317 10.35 -0.18 -10.00
N GLY A 318 9.71 0.99 -9.93
CA GLY A 318 9.08 1.63 -11.08
C GLY A 318 7.73 1.03 -11.49
N GLU A 319 7.28 -0.06 -10.87
CA GLU A 319 5.92 -0.59 -11.04
C GLU A 319 5.08 -0.38 -9.78
N SER A 320 3.78 -0.15 -9.96
CA SER A 320 2.83 -0.11 -8.84
C SER A 320 2.49 -1.52 -8.40
N ALA A 321 2.66 -1.81 -7.11
CA ALA A 321 2.20 -3.03 -6.48
C ALA A 321 0.79 -2.84 -5.92
N ALA A 322 -0.02 -3.89 -5.96
CA ALA A 322 -1.36 -3.93 -5.38
C ALA A 322 -1.57 -5.25 -4.63
N LEU A 323 -1.86 -5.18 -3.33
CA LEU A 323 -2.01 -6.34 -2.45
C LEU A 323 -3.41 -6.36 -1.84
N ARG A 324 -4.17 -7.44 -2.04
CA ARG A 324 -5.50 -7.57 -1.43
C ARG A 324 -5.40 -7.51 0.08
N ALA A 325 -6.26 -6.70 0.68
CA ALA A 325 -6.22 -6.40 2.11
C ALA A 325 -7.62 -6.23 2.70
N LEU A 326 -7.71 -6.45 4.01
CA LEU A 326 -8.89 -6.14 4.83
C LEU A 326 -8.87 -4.66 5.26
N PRO A 327 -10.00 -4.09 5.72
CA PRO A 327 -10.06 -2.68 6.07
C PRO A 327 -9.13 -2.30 7.24
N GLY A 328 -8.25 -1.33 7.01
CA GLY A 328 -7.26 -0.85 7.98
C GLY A 328 -6.20 0.03 7.31
N THR A 329 -5.34 0.63 8.12
CA THR A 329 -4.17 1.40 7.68
C THR A 329 -2.93 0.53 7.71
N TYR A 330 -2.20 0.50 6.60
CA TYR A 330 -1.04 -0.35 6.40
C TYR A 330 0.21 0.53 6.23
N SER A 331 1.23 0.25 7.04
CA SER A 331 2.55 0.88 6.92
C SER A 331 3.38 0.14 5.88
N ILE A 332 4.00 0.91 4.98
CA ILE A 332 4.89 0.46 3.92
C ILE A 332 6.26 1.04 4.22
N ALA A 333 7.26 0.18 4.37
CA ALA A 333 8.63 0.60 4.71
C ALA A 333 9.64 -0.40 4.13
N MET A 334 10.94 -0.09 4.22
CA MET A 334 11.97 -1.09 3.93
C MET A 334 11.87 -2.26 4.92
N SER A 335 12.20 -3.47 4.45
CA SER A 335 12.22 -4.65 5.30
C SER A 335 13.52 -4.70 6.11
N GLU A 336 13.45 -4.63 7.43
CA GLU A 336 14.61 -4.70 8.34
C GLU A 336 15.79 -3.78 7.91
N ASP A 337 16.93 -3.88 8.61
CA ASP A 337 18.11 -3.09 8.29
C ASP A 337 18.72 -3.55 6.95
N GLN A 338 18.68 -2.69 5.94
CA GLN A 338 19.21 -2.95 4.60
C GLN A 338 20.63 -2.39 4.42
N GLY A 339 21.29 -1.97 5.50
CA GLY A 339 22.67 -1.47 5.53
C GLY A 339 22.81 -0.15 4.78
N VAL A 340 23.10 -0.23 3.47
CA VAL A 340 23.37 0.90 2.58
C VAL A 340 22.12 1.67 2.13
N PHE A 341 20.93 1.12 2.37
CA PHE A 341 19.66 1.72 1.94
C PHE A 341 18.77 2.08 3.13
N GLN A 342 18.00 3.16 2.97
CA GLN A 342 16.98 3.59 3.92
C GLN A 342 15.79 4.22 3.20
N ALA A 343 14.62 4.25 3.84
CA ALA A 343 13.46 5.00 3.36
C ALA A 343 12.65 5.54 4.53
N GLU A 344 12.01 6.70 4.35
CA GLU A 344 10.95 7.13 5.25
C GLU A 344 9.69 6.30 4.96
N GLY A 345 9.16 5.64 5.99
CA GLY A 345 7.99 4.80 5.84
C GLY A 345 6.75 5.60 5.45
N VAL A 346 5.97 5.07 4.52
CA VAL A 346 4.68 5.63 4.10
C VAL A 346 3.53 4.75 4.60
N SER A 347 2.29 5.20 4.42
CA SER A 347 1.12 4.40 4.79
C SER A 347 -0.04 4.64 3.83
N THR A 348 -0.92 3.66 3.73
CA THR A 348 -2.16 3.76 2.95
C THR A 348 -3.31 3.10 3.68
N THR A 349 -4.53 3.63 3.49
CA THR A 349 -5.72 3.17 4.17
C THR A 349 -6.64 2.42 3.22
N VAL A 350 -7.02 1.20 3.60
CA VAL A 350 -8.10 0.46 2.95
C VAL A 350 -9.39 0.74 3.71
N LEU A 351 -10.24 1.60 3.17
CA LEU A 351 -11.53 1.95 3.77
C LEU A 351 -12.60 0.94 3.36
N GLY A 352 -13.20 0.24 4.32
CA GLY A 352 -14.36 -0.63 4.08
C GLY A 352 -14.16 -1.71 3.02
N PHE A 353 -15.25 -2.21 2.46
CA PHE A 353 -15.23 -3.33 1.52
C PHE A 353 -15.59 -2.85 0.12
N GLY A 354 -14.64 -2.96 -0.80
CA GLY A 354 -14.85 -2.73 -2.22
C GLY A 354 -14.81 -1.28 -2.68
N ASN A 355 -14.49 -0.34 -1.79
CA ASN A 355 -14.14 1.02 -2.13
C ASN A 355 -12.85 1.04 -2.96
N GLU A 356 -12.74 2.00 -3.87
CA GLU A 356 -11.50 2.23 -4.62
C GLU A 356 -10.41 2.71 -3.66
N ALA A 357 -9.19 2.26 -3.93
CA ALA A 357 -8.01 2.71 -3.19
C ALA A 357 -7.84 4.22 -3.38
N GLU A 358 -7.36 4.89 -2.34
CA GLU A 358 -6.84 6.26 -2.46
C GLU A 358 -5.61 6.30 -3.39
N GLU A 359 -5.11 7.49 -3.73
CA GLU A 359 -3.86 7.61 -4.47
C GLU A 359 -2.75 6.79 -3.78
N ALA A 360 -2.10 5.93 -4.55
CA ALA A 360 -1.07 5.03 -4.05
C ALA A 360 0.14 5.85 -3.60
N PRO A 361 0.58 5.77 -2.33
CA PRO A 361 1.79 6.45 -1.90
C PRO A 361 3.02 5.88 -2.60
N GLU A 362 4.03 6.73 -2.74
CA GLU A 362 5.35 6.36 -3.25
C GLU A 362 6.32 6.18 -2.09
N LEU A 363 7.00 5.03 -2.03
CA LEU A 363 8.11 4.79 -1.12
C LEU A 363 9.42 5.11 -1.84
N THR A 364 10.05 6.21 -1.46
CA THR A 364 11.36 6.62 -2.00
C THR A 364 12.48 6.03 -1.15
N VAL A 365 13.27 5.15 -1.75
CA VAL A 365 14.52 4.64 -1.17
C VAL A 365 15.60 5.70 -1.36
N THR A 366 16.49 5.83 -0.38
CA THR A 366 17.66 6.72 -0.33
C THR A 366 18.87 5.94 0.20
N LEU A 367 20.07 6.48 0.03
CA LEU A 367 21.26 5.93 0.69
C LEU A 367 21.23 6.25 2.19
N SER A 368 21.67 5.29 3.00
CA SER A 368 22.01 5.52 4.41
C SER A 368 23.36 6.24 4.53
N GLU A 369 23.74 6.65 5.74
CA GLU A 369 25.09 7.19 5.99
C GLU A 369 26.19 6.20 5.58
N GLU A 370 25.97 4.89 5.81
CA GLU A 370 26.86 3.82 5.36
C GLU A 370 26.88 3.72 3.82
N GLY A 371 25.72 3.83 3.18
CA GLY A 371 25.61 3.84 1.72
C GLY A 371 26.31 5.02 1.06
N VAL A 372 26.15 6.23 1.60
CA VAL A 372 26.85 7.43 1.10
C VAL A 372 28.36 7.25 1.23
N THR A 373 28.84 6.77 2.39
CA THR A 373 30.27 6.51 2.61
C THR A 373 30.81 5.50 1.60
N ALA A 374 30.10 4.39 1.38
CA ALA A 374 30.50 3.37 0.41
C ALA A 374 30.52 3.90 -1.03
N ALA A 375 29.58 4.77 -1.40
CA ALA A 375 29.55 5.43 -2.71
C ALA A 375 30.76 6.36 -2.91
N GLU A 376 31.07 7.20 -1.92
CA GLU A 376 32.24 8.09 -1.94
C GLU A 376 33.57 7.31 -2.01
N GLU A 377 33.67 6.20 -1.28
CA GLU A 377 34.82 5.29 -1.35
C GLU A 377 34.98 4.66 -2.74
N ALA A 378 33.87 4.30 -3.40
CA ALA A 378 33.92 3.74 -4.76
C ALA A 378 34.43 4.77 -5.80
N VAL A 379 33.96 6.02 -5.73
CA VAL A 379 34.45 7.11 -6.60
C VAL A 379 35.93 7.40 -6.30
N THR A 380 36.32 7.38 -5.03
CA THR A 380 37.72 7.59 -4.61
C THR A 380 38.63 6.48 -5.13
N ALA A 381 38.20 5.22 -5.02
CA ALA A 381 38.95 4.07 -5.51
C ALA A 381 39.12 4.09 -7.03
N PHE A 382 38.09 4.55 -7.76
CA PHE A 382 38.18 4.79 -9.20
C PHE A 382 39.26 5.82 -9.55
N LEU A 383 39.26 6.98 -8.87
CA LEU A 383 40.29 8.00 -9.05
C LEU A 383 41.70 7.49 -8.70
N ASP A 384 41.83 6.68 -7.64
CA ASP A 384 43.11 6.05 -7.25
C ASP A 384 43.64 5.12 -8.34
N GLU A 385 42.78 4.31 -8.96
CA GLU A 385 43.15 3.42 -10.06
C GLU A 385 43.61 4.21 -11.29
N CYS A 386 42.89 5.30 -11.61
CA CYS A 386 43.22 6.19 -12.71
C CYS A 386 44.53 6.95 -12.52
N GLU A 387 44.82 7.41 -11.30
CA GLU A 387 46.09 8.04 -10.93
C GLU A 387 47.26 7.03 -10.92
N ALA A 388 47.00 5.77 -10.56
CA ALA A 388 48.00 4.70 -10.57
C ALA A 388 48.37 4.20 -11.97
N SER A 389 47.62 4.58 -13.00
CA SER A 389 47.89 4.15 -14.37
C SER A 389 49.24 4.67 -14.89
N THR A 390 49.89 3.84 -15.70
CA THR A 390 51.14 4.19 -16.40
C THR A 390 50.92 4.41 -17.89
N GLU A 391 49.66 4.53 -18.31
CA GLU A 391 49.29 4.77 -19.70
C GLU A 391 49.01 6.26 -19.93
N MET A 392 49.30 6.75 -21.14
CA MET A 392 49.04 8.15 -21.49
C MET A 392 47.55 8.45 -21.67
N ALA A 393 46.76 7.42 -21.95
CA ALA A 393 45.32 7.47 -22.16
C ALA A 393 44.73 6.18 -21.57
N PRO A 394 44.64 6.07 -20.23
CA PRO A 394 44.11 4.89 -19.59
C PRO A 394 42.64 4.70 -19.97
N ASP A 395 42.27 3.50 -20.39
CA ASP A 395 40.89 3.17 -20.73
C ASP A 395 39.98 3.36 -19.51
N GLY A 396 38.86 4.08 -19.69
CA GLY A 396 37.86 4.29 -18.64
C GLY A 396 38.24 5.34 -17.58
N CYS A 397 39.26 6.16 -17.82
CA CYS A 397 39.69 7.18 -16.88
C CYS A 397 39.53 8.61 -17.42
N PRO A 398 39.26 9.61 -16.54
CA PRO A 398 39.11 11.00 -16.96
C PRO A 398 40.45 11.65 -17.32
N ASN A 399 41.59 11.14 -16.83
CA ASN A 399 42.92 11.61 -17.20
C ASN A 399 43.33 11.06 -18.57
N PHE A 400 43.33 11.94 -19.59
CA PHE A 400 43.73 11.60 -20.94
C PHE A 400 44.73 12.62 -21.51
N ALA A 401 45.85 12.13 -22.02
CA ALA A 401 46.83 12.91 -22.75
C ALA A 401 47.07 12.32 -24.14
N SER A 402 47.53 13.14 -25.09
CA SER A 402 47.84 12.67 -26.44
C SER A 402 49.20 13.16 -26.93
N ASP A 403 50.08 12.24 -27.32
CA ASP A 403 51.33 12.61 -27.98
C ASP A 403 51.15 12.77 -29.50
N ARG A 404 51.35 14.00 -30.00
CA ARG A 404 51.35 14.32 -31.44
C ARG A 404 52.74 14.29 -32.10
N GLY A 405 53.78 13.76 -31.44
CA GLY A 405 55.19 14.05 -31.74
C GLY A 405 56.15 12.89 -32.01
N THR A 406 57.40 13.26 -32.31
CA THR A 406 58.54 12.40 -32.67
C THR A 406 59.43 12.00 -31.47
N LYS A 407 58.94 12.23 -30.25
CA LYS A 407 59.66 11.96 -29.00
C LYS A 407 59.24 10.60 -28.45
N LYS A 408 60.12 9.95 -27.71
CA LYS A 408 59.77 8.73 -26.96
C LYS A 408 59.37 9.13 -25.55
N VAL A 409 58.21 8.68 -25.10
CA VAL A 409 57.69 8.92 -23.75
C VAL A 409 57.64 7.58 -22.99
N GLU A 410 58.22 7.56 -21.79
CA GLU A 410 58.31 6.40 -20.90
C GLU A 410 58.13 6.86 -19.44
N ASP A 411 57.98 5.93 -18.50
CA ASP A 411 57.84 6.22 -17.06
C ASP A 411 56.74 7.26 -16.76
N ILE A 412 55.54 7.05 -17.35
CA ILE A 412 54.38 7.92 -17.15
C ILE A 412 53.92 7.85 -15.70
N VAL A 413 53.68 9.02 -15.11
CA VAL A 413 53.12 9.20 -13.78
C VAL A 413 52.03 10.27 -13.87
N TRP A 414 50.82 9.88 -13.49
CA TRP A 414 49.71 10.78 -13.25
C TRP A 414 49.72 11.28 -11.81
N THR A 415 49.24 12.50 -11.61
CA THR A 415 48.97 13.06 -10.28
C THR A 415 47.67 13.83 -10.36
N ILE A 416 46.70 13.48 -9.51
CA ILE A 416 45.39 14.15 -9.47
C ILE A 416 45.34 15.00 -8.20
N ASP A 417 45.70 16.27 -8.33
CA ASP A 417 45.75 17.24 -7.22
C ASP A 417 45.53 18.68 -7.73
N PRO A 418 44.46 19.39 -7.30
CA PRO A 418 43.43 18.93 -6.37
C PRO A 418 42.55 17.82 -6.97
N ARG A 419 42.03 16.94 -6.10
CA ARG A 419 40.97 16.00 -6.50
C ARG A 419 39.64 16.73 -6.68
N PRO A 420 38.76 16.24 -7.57
CA PRO A 420 37.43 16.82 -7.71
C PRO A 420 36.63 16.69 -6.41
N GLU A 421 35.84 17.71 -6.11
CA GLU A 421 34.77 17.62 -5.11
C GLU A 421 33.49 17.19 -5.83
N PHE A 422 32.70 16.29 -5.22
CA PHE A 422 31.49 15.74 -5.82
C PHE A 422 30.42 15.46 -4.77
N SER A 423 29.20 15.28 -5.26
CA SER A 423 28.04 14.90 -4.45
C SER A 423 27.36 13.65 -5.03
N VAL A 424 26.80 12.83 -4.13
CA VAL A 424 25.97 11.68 -4.47
C VAL A 424 24.50 12.09 -4.30
N GLY A 425 23.76 12.09 -5.41
CA GLY A 425 22.38 12.54 -5.53
C GLY A 425 21.35 11.42 -5.34
N GLU A 426 20.15 11.64 -5.86
CA GLU A 426 19.04 10.70 -5.81
C GLU A 426 19.19 9.54 -6.81
N TYR A 427 18.38 8.49 -6.63
CA TYR A 427 18.33 7.36 -7.55
C TYR A 427 17.60 7.75 -8.82
N ASP A 428 18.23 7.62 -9.98
CA ASP A 428 17.68 8.06 -11.27
C ASP A 428 16.97 6.96 -12.08
N GLY A 429 16.94 5.74 -11.53
CA GLY A 429 16.44 4.54 -12.21
C GLY A 429 17.53 3.54 -12.56
N SER A 430 18.78 4.01 -12.72
CA SER A 430 19.95 3.20 -13.09
C SER A 430 21.02 3.16 -12.01
N GLY A 431 21.13 4.22 -11.21
CA GLY A 431 22.04 4.30 -10.07
C GLY A 431 21.83 5.57 -9.27
N TRP A 432 22.70 5.78 -8.28
CA TRP A 432 22.79 7.03 -7.53
C TRP A 432 23.69 7.98 -8.28
N ALA A 433 23.14 9.10 -8.76
CA ALA A 433 23.88 10.04 -9.58
C ALA A 433 25.08 10.61 -8.80
N VAL A 434 26.25 10.62 -9.41
CA VAL A 434 27.43 11.34 -8.93
C VAL A 434 27.55 12.60 -9.79
N THR A 435 27.73 13.75 -9.16
CA THR A 435 27.89 15.03 -9.86
C THR A 435 29.12 15.75 -9.35
N THR A 436 29.93 16.25 -10.28
CA THR A 436 31.13 17.03 -9.96
C THR A 436 30.73 18.43 -9.52
N ASP A 437 31.02 18.78 -8.27
CA ASP A 437 30.78 20.10 -7.69
C ASP A 437 31.93 21.07 -7.97
N GLN A 438 33.17 20.56 -7.88
CA GLN A 438 34.39 21.27 -8.26
C GLN A 438 35.30 20.35 -9.06
N MET A 439 35.79 20.83 -10.20
CA MET A 439 36.74 20.09 -11.02
C MET A 439 38.06 19.90 -10.28
N GLY A 440 38.63 18.71 -10.41
CA GLY A 440 40.02 18.45 -10.04
C GLY A 440 40.98 18.77 -11.19
N GLU A 441 42.27 18.61 -10.95
CA GLU A 441 43.30 18.77 -11.97
C GLU A 441 44.20 17.53 -12.01
N ALA A 442 44.49 17.03 -13.21
CA ALA A 442 45.48 15.97 -13.43
C ALA A 442 46.73 16.51 -14.16
N ASP A 443 47.89 16.27 -13.55
CA ASP A 443 49.19 16.51 -14.15
C ASP A 443 49.79 15.20 -14.68
N LEU A 444 50.36 15.27 -15.89
CA LEU A 444 51.12 14.18 -16.49
C LEU A 444 52.61 14.51 -16.48
N SER A 445 53.40 13.65 -15.81
CA SER A 445 54.86 13.70 -15.88
C SER A 445 55.44 12.41 -16.47
N ALA A 446 56.55 12.51 -17.20
CA ALA A 446 57.18 11.36 -17.82
C ALA A 446 58.69 11.54 -18.03
N THR A 447 59.37 10.43 -18.35
CA THR A 447 60.70 10.44 -18.97
C THR A 447 60.57 10.65 -20.48
N VAL A 448 61.22 11.68 -21.02
CA VAL A 448 61.18 12.02 -22.46
C VAL A 448 62.55 11.84 -23.09
N THR A 449 62.61 11.08 -24.17
CA THR A 449 63.76 11.04 -25.07
C THR A 449 63.47 11.83 -26.33
N TRP A 450 64.25 12.87 -26.56
CA TRP A 450 64.12 13.79 -27.70
C TRP A 450 64.85 13.23 -28.95
N PRO A 451 64.54 13.73 -30.16
CA PRO A 451 65.17 13.25 -31.41
C PRO A 451 66.70 13.42 -31.49
N ASP A 452 67.28 14.23 -30.60
CA ASP A 452 68.73 14.44 -30.47
C ASP A 452 69.37 13.57 -29.38
N ASP A 453 68.70 12.47 -28.98
CA ASP A 453 69.09 11.52 -27.94
C ASP A 453 69.21 12.10 -26.52
N ARG A 454 68.76 13.34 -26.29
CA ARG A 454 68.66 13.90 -24.93
C ARG A 454 67.55 13.17 -24.17
N VAL A 455 67.85 12.75 -22.94
CA VAL A 455 66.88 12.16 -22.01
C VAL A 455 66.65 13.13 -20.85
N GLU A 456 65.40 13.43 -20.56
CA GLU A 456 64.97 14.26 -19.44
C GLU A 456 63.89 13.53 -18.65
N LYS A 457 63.95 13.60 -17.32
CA LYS A 457 63.02 12.89 -16.43
C LYS A 457 62.05 13.88 -15.79
N ASN A 458 60.86 13.40 -15.43
CA ASN A 458 59.80 14.19 -14.80
C ASN A 458 59.43 15.44 -15.63
N VAL A 459 59.43 15.30 -16.95
CA VAL A 459 58.97 16.34 -17.86
C VAL A 459 57.45 16.39 -17.76
N SER A 460 56.90 17.53 -17.35
CA SER A 460 55.47 17.80 -17.47
C SER A 460 55.13 17.90 -18.96
N LEU A 461 54.26 17.00 -19.43
CA LEU A 461 53.99 16.83 -20.86
C LEU A 461 52.84 17.68 -21.37
N GLU A 462 51.92 18.06 -20.48
CA GLU A 462 50.70 18.79 -20.82
C GLU A 462 50.38 19.84 -19.76
N ASN A 463 49.49 20.79 -20.09
CA ASN A 463 48.87 21.63 -19.07
C ASN A 463 47.95 20.73 -18.22
N PRO A 464 47.64 21.11 -16.95
CA PRO A 464 46.70 20.36 -16.13
C PRO A 464 45.39 20.09 -16.88
N ILE A 465 44.91 18.85 -16.79
CA ILE A 465 43.66 18.40 -17.39
C ILE A 465 42.58 18.51 -16.32
N ASP A 466 41.46 19.17 -16.65
CA ASP A 466 40.30 19.23 -15.76
C ASP A 466 39.73 17.82 -15.57
N ILE A 467 39.57 17.39 -14.33
CA ILE A 467 39.03 16.09 -13.96
C ILE A 467 37.63 16.24 -13.39
N SER A 468 36.67 15.51 -13.94
CA SER A 468 35.31 15.36 -13.43
C SER A 468 34.98 13.88 -13.23
N VAL A 469 34.03 13.61 -12.32
CA VAL A 469 33.61 12.27 -11.90
C VAL A 469 32.08 12.13 -11.96
N ASP A 470 31.44 12.79 -12.92
CA ASP A 470 30.01 12.56 -13.13
C ASP A 470 29.78 11.11 -13.60
N GLY A 471 28.68 10.52 -13.16
CA GLY A 471 28.38 9.12 -13.41
C GLY A 471 27.35 8.61 -12.43
N ALA A 472 27.38 7.31 -12.15
CA ALA A 472 26.44 6.69 -11.22
C ALA A 472 27.10 5.64 -10.33
N VAL A 473 26.66 5.56 -9.07
CA VAL A 473 26.98 4.47 -8.17
C VAL A 473 25.84 3.46 -8.12
N THR A 474 26.17 2.19 -8.28
CA THR A 474 25.26 1.06 -8.08
C THR A 474 25.74 0.18 -6.92
N PHE A 475 24.81 -0.60 -6.35
CA PHE A 475 25.10 -1.48 -5.22
C PHE A 475 24.73 -2.92 -5.56
N GLY A 476 25.68 -3.84 -5.35
CA GLY A 476 25.45 -5.27 -5.47
C GLY A 476 24.52 -5.84 -4.39
N GLU A 477 24.15 -7.12 -4.50
CA GLU A 477 23.34 -7.81 -3.47
C GLU A 477 24.03 -7.88 -2.10
N ASP A 478 25.37 -7.81 -2.07
CA ASP A 478 26.21 -7.82 -0.88
C ASP A 478 26.44 -6.42 -0.28
N GLY A 479 25.87 -5.38 -0.89
CA GLY A 479 26.08 -4.00 -0.49
C GLY A 479 27.38 -3.38 -1.02
N THR A 480 28.11 -4.07 -1.90
CA THR A 480 29.32 -3.50 -2.51
C THR A 480 28.95 -2.40 -3.50
N ALA A 481 29.49 -1.19 -3.30
CA ALA A 481 29.33 -0.06 -4.21
C ALA A 481 30.23 -0.22 -5.45
N THR A 482 29.72 0.13 -6.63
CA THR A 482 30.45 0.21 -7.89
C THR A 482 30.15 1.52 -8.56
N PHE A 483 31.19 2.28 -8.90
CA PHE A 483 31.05 3.54 -9.63
C PHE A 483 31.26 3.30 -11.13
N GLU A 484 30.34 3.81 -11.94
CA GLU A 484 30.44 3.87 -13.41
C GLU A 484 30.56 5.34 -13.80
N TRP A 485 31.67 5.69 -14.44
CA TRP A 485 31.97 7.04 -14.90
C TRP A 485 31.33 7.32 -16.27
N ASP A 486 30.72 8.49 -16.42
CA ASP A 486 30.15 8.94 -17.69
C ASP A 486 31.24 9.63 -18.53
N GLU A 487 31.68 8.96 -19.60
CA GLU A 487 32.58 9.53 -20.60
C GLU A 487 31.81 10.56 -21.46
N PHE A 488 32.10 11.85 -21.28
CA PHE A 488 31.44 12.95 -22.02
C PHE A 488 32.06 13.27 -23.38
#